data_AF-A0A0D9QKY3-F1
#
_entry.id   AF-A0A0D9QKY3-F1
#
_cell.length_a   1.000
_cell.length_b   1.000
_cell.length_c   1.000
_cell.angle_alpha   90.00
_cell.angle_beta   90.00
_cell.angle_gamma   90.00
#
_symmetry.space_group_name_H-M   'P 1'
#
loop_
_entity.id
_entity.type
_entity.pdbx_description
1 polymer ?
#
loop_
_entity_poly.entity_id
_entity_poly.type
_entity_poly.pdbx_seq_one_letter_code
_entity_poly.pdbx_strand_id
1 'polypeptide(L)'
;MSDDAESTDGLNAEEVQEKEEDVNAKIFPLASPELTNQILDVIQRATVYRQLKRGANEAVKSLHKGISELVVLAADAKPLEIISHIPLVCEDKVSFC
;
A
#
# COMPACT_ATOMS: atom_id res chain seq x y z
N MET A 1 -40.93 20.71 -0.25
CA MET A 1 -40.42 21.97 0.34
C MET A 1 -40.37 21.67 1.83
N SER A 2 -39.28 21.25 2.44
CA SER A 2 -37.83 21.47 2.29
C SER A 2 -37.19 20.64 3.44
N ASP A 3 -35.95 20.17 3.52
CA ASP A 3 -34.76 20.06 2.70
C ASP A 3 -33.91 18.93 3.36
N ASP A 4 -33.00 18.32 2.61
CA ASP A 4 -32.10 17.23 3.00
C ASP A 4 -31.12 17.59 4.13
N ALA A 5 -30.75 16.61 4.96
CA ALA A 5 -29.49 16.61 5.69
C ALA A 5 -28.96 15.18 5.82
N GLU A 6 -27.81 14.98 5.17
CA GLU A 6 -27.08 13.77 4.87
C GLU A 6 -26.48 13.10 6.11
N SER A 7 -26.55 11.76 6.14
CA SER A 7 -25.90 10.91 7.13
C SER A 7 -24.40 11.14 7.14
N THR A 8 -23.86 11.58 8.28
CA THR A 8 -22.42 11.59 8.55
C THR A 8 -22.12 10.71 9.76
N ASP A 9 -22.29 9.40 9.60
CA ASP A 9 -21.63 8.47 10.51
C ASP A 9 -20.19 8.32 10.02
N GLY A 10 -19.38 9.28 10.46
CA GLY A 10 -17.92 9.22 10.39
C GLY A 10 -17.45 7.97 11.13
N LEU A 11 -16.91 7.02 10.38
CA LEU A 11 -16.22 5.88 10.94
C LEU A 11 -14.87 6.35 11.46
N ASN A 12 -14.90 6.61 12.77
CA ASN A 12 -13.84 6.71 13.76
C ASN A 12 -12.48 6.16 13.29
N ALA A 13 -11.52 7.06 13.10
CA ALA A 13 -10.12 6.76 12.79
C ALA A 13 -9.20 7.05 13.98
N GLU A 14 -9.64 6.78 15.22
CA GLU A 14 -8.78 6.76 16.39
C GLU A 14 -9.17 5.59 17.29
N GLU A 15 -8.47 4.47 17.10
CA GLU A 15 -7.91 3.61 18.16
C GLU A 15 -7.20 2.41 17.51
N VAL A 16 -5.88 2.52 17.29
CA VAL A 16 -4.97 1.38 17.50
C VAL A 16 -3.69 1.92 18.14
N GLN A 17 -3.39 1.37 19.30
CA GLN A 17 -2.35 1.73 20.25
C GLN A 17 -0.92 1.74 19.69
N GLU A 18 -0.11 2.64 20.25
CA GLU A 18 1.33 2.73 20.11
C GLU A 18 2.03 1.37 20.19
N LYS A 19 2.65 0.98 19.09
CA LYS A 19 3.93 0.27 19.07
C LYS A 19 4.79 0.87 17.97
N GLU A 20 5.51 1.93 18.32
CA GLU A 20 6.79 2.25 17.69
C GLU A 20 7.80 1.14 18.04
N GLU A 21 7.60 -0.06 17.50
CA GLU A 21 8.65 -1.07 17.44
C GLU A 21 9.18 -1.05 16.00
N ASP A 22 10.31 -0.37 15.82
CA ASP A 22 11.11 -0.40 14.61
C ASP A 22 10.31 -0.07 13.33
N VAL A 23 9.93 1.19 13.12
CA VAL A 23 9.80 1.69 11.73
C VAL A 23 11.18 1.53 11.11
N ASN A 24 11.37 0.35 10.54
CA ASN A 24 12.65 -0.21 10.18
C ASN A 24 13.30 0.75 9.20
N ALA A 25 14.40 1.38 9.61
CA ALA A 25 15.12 2.44 8.86
C ALA A 25 15.58 2.03 7.44
N LYS A 26 15.27 0.80 7.03
CA LYS A 26 15.51 0.21 5.71
C LYS A 26 14.33 0.39 4.74
N ILE A 27 13.18 0.88 5.21
CA ILE A 27 11.96 1.01 4.39
C ILE A 27 11.86 2.47 3.95
N PHE A 28 12.33 2.72 2.73
CA PHE A 28 12.30 4.01 2.08
C PHE A 28 11.90 3.79 0.61
N PRO A 29 11.01 4.61 0.02
CA PRO A 29 10.36 5.80 0.58
C PRO A 29 9.08 5.49 1.37
N LEU A 30 8.85 6.20 2.48
CA LEU A 30 7.58 6.12 3.24
C LEU A 30 6.60 7.18 2.72
N ALA A 31 5.38 6.75 2.39
CA ALA A 31 4.32 7.65 1.98
C ALA A 31 3.79 8.47 3.17
N SER A 32 3.56 9.77 2.97
CA SER A 32 2.83 10.62 3.92
C SER A 32 1.42 10.06 4.13
N PRO A 33 0.79 10.26 5.30
CA PRO A 33 -0.55 9.71 5.59
C PRO A 33 -1.62 10.12 4.56
N GLU A 34 -1.56 11.34 4.02
CA GLU A 34 -2.46 11.79 2.95
C GLU A 34 -2.30 10.97 1.67
N LEU A 35 -1.06 10.72 1.27
CA LEU A 35 -0.72 9.90 0.10
C LEU A 35 -1.08 8.43 0.32
N THR A 36 -0.90 7.90 1.53
CA THR A 36 -1.30 6.53 1.89
C THR A 36 -2.81 6.34 1.67
N ASN A 37 -3.64 7.28 2.10
CA ASN A 37 -5.09 7.21 1.87
C ASN A 37 -5.43 7.23 0.38
N GLN A 38 -4.77 8.10 -0.41
CA GLN A 38 -4.97 8.13 -1.87
C GLN A 38 -4.56 6.82 -2.55
N ILE A 39 -3.44 6.22 -2.13
CA ILE A 39 -2.96 4.93 -2.63
C ILE A 39 -3.97 3.83 -2.29
N LEU A 40 -4.49 3.81 -1.05
CA LEU A 40 -5.50 2.85 -0.62
C LEU A 40 -6.79 2.97 -1.43
N ASP A 41 -7.25 4.19 -1.74
CA ASP A 41 -8.42 4.42 -2.59
C ASP A 41 -8.22 3.85 -4.01
N VAL A 42 -7.03 4.07 -4.58
CA VAL A 42 -6.68 3.51 -5.90
C VAL A 42 -6.63 1.98 -5.85
N ILE A 43 -6.03 1.39 -4.81
CA ILE A 43 -5.98 -0.06 -4.58
C ILE A 43 -7.39 -0.66 -4.47
N GLN A 44 -8.29 0.01 -3.76
CA GLN A 44 -9.68 -0.43 -3.64
C GLN A 44 -10.37 -0.46 -5.00
N ARG A 45 -10.21 0.58 -5.82
CA ARG A 45 -10.72 0.60 -7.20
C ARG A 45 -10.09 -0.49 -8.07
N ALA A 46 -8.77 -0.65 -8.02
CA ALA A 46 -8.04 -1.68 -8.78
C ALA A 46 -8.45 -3.11 -8.39
N THR A 47 -8.88 -3.30 -7.13
CA THR A 47 -9.47 -4.56 -6.67
C THR A 47 -10.79 -4.86 -7.36
N VAL A 48 -11.66 -3.86 -7.54
CA VAL A 48 -12.94 -4.02 -8.27
C VAL A 48 -12.68 -4.43 -9.73
N TYR A 49 -11.69 -3.83 -10.38
CA TYR A 49 -11.29 -4.16 -11.75
C TYR A 49 -10.46 -5.45 -11.88
N ARG A 50 -10.15 -6.15 -10.77
CA ARG A 50 -9.33 -7.36 -10.72
C ARG A 50 -7.93 -7.22 -11.35
N GLN A 51 -7.40 -6.00 -11.38
CA GLN A 51 -6.07 -5.71 -11.92
C GLN A 51 -4.96 -5.89 -10.87
N LEU A 52 -5.34 -5.99 -9.60
CA LEU A 52 -4.41 -6.10 -8.49
C LEU A 52 -3.90 -7.53 -8.30
N LYS A 53 -2.58 -7.67 -8.13
CA LYS A 53 -1.89 -8.91 -7.72
C LYS A 53 -1.48 -8.80 -6.26
N ARG A 54 -1.68 -9.85 -5.47
CA ARG A 54 -1.49 -9.80 -4.01
C ARG A 54 -0.40 -10.76 -3.57
N GLY A 55 0.52 -10.27 -2.75
CA GLY A 55 1.59 -11.05 -2.15
C GLY A 55 2.92 -10.95 -2.89
N ALA A 56 3.99 -11.22 -2.15
CA ALA A 56 5.38 -11.06 -2.61
C ALA A 56 5.71 -11.89 -3.87
N ASN A 57 5.30 -13.16 -3.89
CA ASN A 57 5.56 -14.05 -5.03
C ASN A 57 4.85 -13.61 -6.32
N GLU A 58 3.65 -13.03 -6.20
CA GLU A 58 2.94 -12.51 -7.35
C GLU A 58 3.56 -11.21 -7.83
N ALA A 59 3.95 -10.32 -6.91
CA ALA A 59 4.63 -9.08 -7.22
C ALA A 59 5.94 -9.34 -7.98
N VAL A 60 6.79 -10.25 -7.50
CA VAL A 60 8.04 -10.61 -8.22
C VAL A 60 7.74 -11.19 -9.61
N LYS A 61 6.67 -11.99 -9.75
CA LYS A 61 6.27 -12.52 -11.07
C LYS A 61 5.77 -11.42 -12.01
N SER A 62 4.98 -10.44 -11.54
CA SER A 62 4.51 -9.33 -12.37
C SER A 62 5.65 -8.39 -12.76
N LEU A 63 6.61 -8.19 -11.86
CA LEU A 63 7.84 -7.42 -12.09
C LEU A 63 8.72 -8.07 -13.16
N HIS A 64 8.99 -9.38 -13.06
CA HIS A 64 9.76 -10.08 -14.08
C HIS A 64 9.09 -10.10 -15.46
N LYS A 65 7.75 -10.06 -15.50
CA LYS A 65 6.98 -9.97 -16.75
C LYS A 65 6.86 -8.54 -17.29
N GLY A 66 7.27 -7.53 -16.53
CA GLY A 66 7.14 -6.12 -16.93
C GLY A 66 5.69 -5.62 -17.04
N ILE A 67 4.77 -6.23 -16.30
CA ILE A 67 3.34 -5.86 -16.30
C ILE A 67 3.01 -4.95 -15.10
N SER A 68 3.82 -5.01 -14.04
CA SER A 68 3.65 -4.16 -12.86
C SER A 68 4.13 -2.74 -13.18
N GLU A 69 3.36 -1.73 -12.81
CA GLU A 69 3.74 -0.32 -12.92
C GLU A 69 3.96 0.32 -11.54
N LEU A 70 3.24 -0.20 -10.53
CA LEU A 70 3.28 0.25 -9.14
C LEU A 70 3.37 -0.96 -8.21
N VAL A 71 4.22 -0.87 -7.20
CA VAL A 71 4.32 -1.84 -6.10
C VAL A 71 4.18 -1.12 -4.78
N VAL A 72 3.25 -1.59 -3.95
CA VAL A 72 2.99 -1.04 -2.62
C VAL A 72 3.44 -2.06 -1.58
N LEU A 73 4.33 -1.65 -0.68
CA LEU A 73 4.94 -2.47 0.35
C LEU A 73 4.44 -2.03 1.72
N ALA A 74 4.09 -3.00 2.56
CA ALA A 74 3.71 -2.73 3.93
C ALA A 74 4.97 -2.61 4.79
N ALA A 75 5.11 -1.49 5.49
CA ALA A 75 6.29 -1.21 6.32
C ALA A 75 6.38 -2.13 7.56
N ASP A 76 5.26 -2.70 8.00
CA ASP A 76 5.12 -3.56 9.17
C ASP A 76 5.20 -5.07 8.86
N ALA A 77 5.46 -5.44 7.60
CA ALA A 77 5.42 -6.85 7.23
C ALA A 77 6.55 -7.65 7.89
N LYS A 78 6.18 -8.77 8.49
CA LYS A 78 7.09 -9.77 9.05
C LYS A 78 6.96 -11.06 8.23
N PRO A 79 8.06 -11.70 7.81
CA PRO A 79 9.47 -11.36 7.99
C PRO A 79 10.04 -10.41 6.90
N LEU A 80 11.02 -9.58 7.28
CA LEU A 80 11.59 -8.54 6.43
C LEU A 80 12.45 -9.08 5.27
N GLU A 81 12.96 -10.31 5.38
CA GLU A 81 13.74 -10.96 4.31
C GLU A 81 12.93 -11.06 3.00
N ILE A 82 11.60 -11.16 3.09
CA ILE A 82 10.72 -11.22 1.93
C ILE A 82 10.59 -9.85 1.25
N ILE A 83 10.69 -8.75 1.99
CA ILE A 83 10.62 -7.41 1.39
C ILE A 83 11.98 -6.99 0.85
N SER A 84 13.09 -7.36 1.50
CA SER A 84 14.43 -6.84 1.18
C SER A 84 14.88 -7.03 -0.28
N HIS A 85 14.37 -8.04 -0.99
CA HIS A 85 14.73 -8.30 -2.38
C HIS A 85 13.82 -7.59 -3.40
N ILE A 86 12.62 -7.15 -2.99
CA ILE A 86 11.64 -6.56 -3.89
C ILE A 86 12.05 -5.15 -4.36
N PRO A 87 12.45 -4.21 -3.48
CA PRO A 87 12.93 -2.88 -3.88
C PRO A 87 14.09 -2.92 -4.87
N LEU A 88 15.04 -3.86 -4.68
CA LEU A 88 16.18 -4.02 -5.59
C LEU A 88 15.74 -4.38 -7.01
N VAL A 89 14.74 -5.25 -7.15
CA VAL A 89 14.18 -5.62 -8.46
C VAL A 89 13.28 -4.52 -9.02
N CYS A 90 12.67 -3.71 -8.15
CA CYS A 90 11.84 -2.58 -8.53
C CYS A 90 12.65 -1.38 -9.07
N GLU A 91 13.81 -1.07 -8.48
CA GLU A 91 14.63 0.09 -8.86
C GLU A 91 14.97 0.13 -10.36
N ASP A 92 15.14 -1.04 -10.97
CA ASP A 92 15.43 -1.16 -12.40
C ASP A 92 14.23 -0.88 -13.32
N LYS A 93 12.99 -0.97 -12.81
CA LYS A 93 11.80 -1.17 -13.68
C LYS A 93 10.53 -0.42 -13.28
N VAL A 94 10.30 -0.12 -12.00
CA VAL A 94 9.00 0.39 -11.52
C VAL A 94 9.14 1.31 -10.31
N SER A 95 8.12 2.16 -10.10
CA SER A 95 8.00 2.95 -8.88
C SER A 95 7.48 2.08 -7.72
N PHE A 96 8.06 2.25 -6.53
CA PHE A 96 7.63 1.55 -5.30
C PHE A 96 7.51 2.51 -4.12
N CYS A 97 6.59 2.21 -3.20
CA CYS A 97 6.35 2.91 -1.95
C CYS A 97 5.89 1.95 -0.84
#